data_AF-A0A7S0XS12-F1
#
_entry.id   AF-A0A7S0XS12-F1
#
_cell.length_a   1.000
_cell.length_b   1.000
_cell.length_c   1.000
_cell.angle_alpha   90.00
_cell.angle_beta   90.00
_cell.angle_gamma   90.00
#
_symmetry.space_group_name_H-M   'P 1'
#
loop_
_entity.id
_entity.type
_entity.pdbx_description
1 polymer ?
#
loop_
_entity_poly.entity_id
_entity_poly.type
_entity_poly.pdbx_seq_one_letter_code
_entity_poly.pdbx_strand_id
1 'polypeptide(L)'
;YLLFENTLGYFLFFCLEDFSFQIKTPKWEIFIQNYNEFFKKIKFRAFIPFKTIDHALKNLLLLSKSCQSNFLSEFIHTQIKISPQKFLLGVEDSKLATKINERNNIQVISNELVLEIIRGIRFHFEKFIQNFVNFGLRKNLNNVAFFFLSIQDEFKLSKNR
;
A
#
# COMPACT_ATOMS: atom_id res chain seq x y z
N TYR A 1 3.53 -3.22 10.09
CA TYR A 1 3.61 -2.82 8.68
C TYR A 1 2.27 -3.04 8.01
N LEU A 2 1.95 -2.31 6.95
CA LEU A 2 0.69 -2.41 6.20
C LEU A 2 1.01 -2.45 4.71
N LEU A 3 0.58 -3.51 4.03
CA LEU A 3 0.67 -3.64 2.58
C LEU A 3 -0.51 -2.88 1.96
N PHE A 4 -0.21 -1.95 1.06
CA PHE A 4 -1.21 -1.24 0.27
C PHE A 4 -0.94 -1.49 -1.22
N GLU A 5 -1.93 -2.09 -1.89
CA GLU A 5 -1.87 -2.46 -3.28
C GLU A 5 -2.53 -1.37 -4.13
N ASN A 6 -1.85 -0.97 -5.21
CA ASN A 6 -2.35 0.06 -6.11
C ASN A 6 -1.96 -0.25 -7.55
N THR A 7 -2.60 0.38 -8.53
CA THR A 7 -2.26 0.26 -9.95
C THR A 7 -0.83 0.70 -10.27
N LEU A 8 -0.22 1.51 -9.41
CA LEU A 8 1.18 1.93 -9.54
C LEU A 8 2.19 0.89 -9.05
N GLY A 9 1.79 -0.02 -8.17
CA GLY A 9 2.69 -0.96 -7.53
C GLY A 9 2.30 -1.24 -6.08
N TYR A 10 3.27 -1.78 -5.33
CA TYR A 10 3.08 -2.11 -3.92
C TYR A 10 3.71 -1.07 -3.01
N PHE A 11 2.91 -0.58 -2.07
CA PHE A 11 3.33 0.36 -1.05
C PHE A 11 3.38 -0.35 0.29
N LEU A 12 4.37 0.00 1.10
CA LEU A 12 4.49 -0.44 2.47
C LEU A 12 4.43 0.78 3.38
N PHE A 13 3.49 0.75 4.32
CA PHE A 13 3.37 1.73 5.38
C PHE A 13 3.71 1.11 6.75
N PHE A 14 4.06 1.95 7.70
CA PHE A 14 4.34 1.58 9.09
C PHE A 14 3.41 2.34 10.02
N CYS A 15 2.68 1.63 10.86
CA CYS A 15 1.83 2.21 11.89
C CYS A 15 2.68 2.40 13.15
N LEU A 16 2.82 3.64 13.62
CA LEU A 16 3.65 3.98 14.78
C LEU A 16 2.99 3.61 16.12
N GLU A 17 1.66 3.46 16.13
CA GLU A 17 0.86 3.29 17.34
C GLU A 17 -0.12 2.13 17.19
N ASP A 18 -0.57 1.58 18.32
CA ASP A 18 -1.65 0.61 18.36
C ASP A 18 -2.99 1.34 18.52
N PHE A 19 -3.88 1.13 17.55
CA PHE A 19 -5.21 1.74 17.49
C PHE A 19 -6.32 0.75 17.80
N SER A 20 -6.02 -0.47 18.29
CA SER A 20 -6.98 -1.57 18.45
C SER A 20 -8.25 -1.21 19.22
N PHE A 21 -8.17 -0.27 20.17
CA PHE A 21 -9.31 0.17 20.99
C PHE A 21 -9.99 1.46 20.49
N GLN A 22 -9.49 2.09 19.43
CA GLN A 22 -9.97 3.39 18.97
C GLN A 22 -10.95 3.29 17.80
N ILE A 23 -10.93 2.18 17.07
CA ILE A 23 -11.74 1.94 15.87
C ILE A 23 -13.23 2.07 16.18
N LYS A 24 -14.04 2.51 15.21
CA LYS A 24 -15.49 2.72 15.31
C LYS A 24 -15.93 3.80 16.32
N THR A 25 -15.00 4.61 16.81
CA THR A 25 -15.35 5.78 17.62
C THR A 25 -15.50 7.03 16.75
N PRO A 26 -16.26 8.05 17.16
CA PRO A 26 -16.31 9.32 16.44
C PRO A 26 -14.92 9.97 16.28
N LYS A 27 -14.05 9.79 17.28
CA LYS A 27 -12.66 10.28 17.24
C LYS A 27 -11.84 9.60 16.15
N TRP A 28 -12.09 8.31 15.90
CA TRP A 28 -11.44 7.57 14.82
C TRP A 28 -11.79 8.14 13.46
N GLU A 29 -13.06 8.42 13.19
CA GLU A 29 -13.45 9.00 11.90
C GLU A 29 -12.83 10.39 11.68
N ILE A 30 -12.78 11.23 12.71
CA ILE A 30 -12.09 12.53 12.65
C ILE A 30 -10.60 12.34 12.35
N PHE A 31 -9.96 11.37 13.00
CA PHE A 31 -8.56 11.03 12.75
C PHE A 31 -8.33 10.54 11.32
N ILE A 32 -9.14 9.60 10.84
CA ILE A 32 -9.07 9.07 9.47
C ILE A 32 -9.25 10.19 8.44
N GLN A 33 -10.14 11.15 8.68
CA GLN A 33 -10.40 12.25 7.73
C GLN A 33 -9.28 13.31 7.74
N ASN A 34 -8.48 13.42 8.80
CA ASN A 34 -7.41 14.41 8.88
C ASN A 34 -6.09 13.88 8.29
N TYR A 35 -5.76 14.33 7.08
CA TYR A 35 -4.53 13.93 6.36
C TYR A 35 -3.24 14.07 7.20
N ASN A 36 -3.07 15.21 7.87
CA ASN A 36 -1.83 15.54 8.57
C ASN A 36 -1.66 14.64 9.80
N GLU A 37 -2.72 14.50 10.61
CA GLU A 37 -2.70 13.62 11.78
C GLU A 37 -2.58 12.14 11.37
N PHE A 38 -3.29 11.73 10.33
CA PHE A 38 -3.23 10.36 9.82
C PHE A 38 -1.81 9.96 9.41
N PHE A 39 -1.16 10.71 8.51
CA PHE A 39 0.22 10.42 8.08
C PHE A 39 1.29 10.84 9.10
N LYS A 40 0.91 11.53 10.19
CA LYS A 40 1.78 11.66 11.36
C LYS A 40 1.98 10.30 12.04
N LYS A 41 0.97 9.43 12.02
CA LYS A 41 0.97 8.11 12.67
C LYS A 41 1.24 6.95 11.70
N ILE A 42 0.76 7.05 10.46
CA ILE A 42 0.96 6.07 9.40
C ILE A 42 2.08 6.56 8.49
N LYS A 43 3.28 6.01 8.64
CA LYS A 43 4.47 6.46 7.91
C LYS A 43 4.70 5.66 6.64
N PHE A 44 5.02 6.33 5.54
CA PHE A 44 5.52 5.68 4.35
C PHE A 44 6.87 5.01 4.65
N ARG A 45 7.04 3.75 4.22
CA ARG A 45 8.28 2.98 4.44
C ARG A 45 8.99 2.60 3.15
N ALA A 46 8.24 2.11 2.17
CA ALA A 46 8.79 1.64 0.91
C ALA A 46 7.72 1.60 -0.18
N PHE A 47 8.17 1.66 -1.43
CA PHE A 47 7.36 1.49 -2.61
C PHE A 47 8.16 0.72 -3.65
N ILE A 48 7.49 -0.17 -4.38
CA ILE A 48 8.04 -0.80 -5.57
C ILE A 48 7.06 -0.62 -6.75
N PRO A 49 7.45 0.12 -7.80
CA PRO A 49 6.57 0.35 -8.94
C PRO A 49 6.47 -0.87 -9.82
N PHE A 50 5.32 -1.03 -10.48
CA PHE A 50 5.24 -1.93 -11.63
C PHE A 50 6.05 -1.36 -12.79
N LYS A 51 6.69 -2.25 -13.55
CA LYS A 51 7.60 -1.85 -14.64
C LYS A 51 6.86 -1.47 -15.93
N THR A 52 5.72 -2.12 -16.18
CA THR A 52 4.90 -1.96 -17.39
C THR A 52 3.42 -2.16 -17.03
N ILE A 53 2.53 -1.76 -17.94
CA ILE A 53 1.07 -1.97 -17.80
C ILE A 53 0.76 -3.47 -17.70
N ASP A 54 1.35 -4.30 -18.56
CA ASP A 54 1.17 -5.76 -18.50
C ASP A 54 1.63 -6.36 -17.17
N HIS A 55 2.73 -5.84 -16.62
CA HIS A 55 3.20 -6.26 -15.30
C HIS A 55 2.20 -5.86 -14.21
N ALA A 56 1.64 -4.65 -14.28
CA ALA A 56 0.60 -4.21 -13.36
C ALA A 56 -0.65 -5.10 -13.45
N LEU A 57 -1.17 -5.32 -14.66
CA LEU A 57 -2.34 -6.16 -14.91
C LEU A 57 -2.16 -7.58 -14.38
N LYS A 58 -1.00 -8.21 -14.67
CA LYS A 58 -0.69 -9.56 -14.17
C LYS A 58 -0.67 -9.63 -12.64
N ASN A 59 -0.07 -8.64 -11.99
CA ASN A 59 -0.04 -8.59 -10.52
C ASN A 59 -1.45 -8.35 -9.95
N LEU A 60 -2.21 -7.38 -10.46
CA LEU A 60 -3.58 -7.09 -10.03
C LEU A 60 -4.52 -8.29 -10.20
N LEU A 61 -4.37 -9.06 -11.30
CA LEU A 61 -5.15 -10.28 -11.54
C LEU A 61 -4.79 -11.41 -10.57
N LEU A 62 -3.54 -11.50 -10.12
CA LEU A 62 -3.16 -12.45 -9.09
C LEU A 62 -3.76 -12.05 -7.74
N LEU A 63 -3.73 -10.76 -7.40
CA LEU A 63 -4.30 -10.23 -6.17
C LEU A 63 -5.82 -10.45 -6.10
N SER A 64 -6.54 -10.28 -7.22
CA SER A 64 -7.98 -10.56 -7.27
C SER A 64 -8.33 -12.04 -7.07
N LYS A 65 -7.35 -12.94 -7.22
CA LYS A 65 -7.43 -14.37 -6.91
C LYS A 65 -6.81 -14.72 -5.55
N SER A 66 -6.54 -13.70 -4.74
CA SER A 66 -5.83 -13.79 -3.45
C SER A 66 -4.50 -14.53 -3.57
N CYS A 67 -3.79 -14.39 -4.69
CA CYS A 67 -2.52 -15.07 -4.99
C CYS A 67 -1.35 -14.09 -4.89
N GLN A 68 -0.28 -14.52 -4.23
CA GLN A 68 0.94 -13.75 -4.15
C GLN A 68 1.83 -13.98 -5.37
N SER A 69 2.23 -12.91 -6.06
CA SER A 69 3.23 -12.97 -7.13
C SER A 69 4.66 -13.10 -6.57
N ASN A 70 5.60 -13.60 -7.39
CA ASN A 70 7.02 -13.62 -7.01
C ASN A 70 7.54 -12.20 -6.73
N PHE A 71 7.07 -11.23 -7.52
CA PHE A 71 7.42 -9.82 -7.37
C PHE A 71 7.00 -9.26 -6.00
N LEU A 72 5.77 -9.56 -5.55
CA LEU A 72 5.32 -9.18 -4.20
C LEU A 72 6.13 -9.89 -3.11
N SER A 73 6.44 -11.17 -3.30
CA SER A 73 7.23 -11.94 -2.34
C SER A 73 8.65 -11.39 -2.18
N GLU A 74 9.33 -11.08 -3.28
CA GLU A 74 10.67 -10.46 -3.27
C GLU A 74 10.66 -9.08 -2.60
N PHE A 75 9.62 -8.28 -2.87
CA PHE A 75 9.44 -6.99 -2.22
C PHE A 75 9.34 -7.15 -0.70
N ILE A 76 8.46 -8.04 -0.22
CA ILE A 76 8.28 -8.31 1.21
C ILE A 76 9.58 -8.83 1.84
N HIS A 77 10.26 -9.81 1.21
CA HIS A 77 11.54 -10.31 1.69
C HIS A 77 12.61 -9.23 1.81
N THR A 78 12.67 -8.31 0.85
CA THR A 78 13.60 -7.18 0.89
C THR A 78 13.29 -6.27 2.08
N GLN A 79 12.01 -5.98 2.35
CA GLN A 79 11.63 -5.14 3.48
C GLN A 79 11.85 -5.80 4.84
N ILE A 80 11.66 -7.12 4.95
CA ILE A 80 11.97 -7.88 6.16
C ILE A 80 13.47 -7.78 6.49
N LYS A 81 14.35 -8.02 5.51
CA LYS A 81 15.81 -8.00 5.72
C LYS A 81 16.34 -6.65 6.21
N ILE A 82 15.68 -5.55 5.81
CA ILE A 82 16.08 -4.19 6.18
C ILE A 82 15.33 -3.71 7.44
N SER A 83 14.36 -4.47 7.93
CA SER A 83 13.61 -4.14 9.14
C SER A 83 14.43 -4.48 10.39
N PRO A 84 14.72 -3.51 11.27
CA PRO A 84 15.38 -3.79 12.55
C PRO A 84 14.44 -4.39 13.60
N GLN A 85 13.13 -4.45 13.32
CA GLN A 85 12.09 -4.87 14.27
C GLN A 85 11.33 -6.11 13.78
N LYS A 86 10.66 -6.80 14.70
CA LYS A 86 9.76 -7.92 14.39
C LYS A 86 8.73 -7.49 13.33
N PHE A 87 8.72 -8.19 12.21
CA PHE A 87 7.91 -7.83 11.05
C PHE A 87 6.51 -8.44 11.16
N LEU A 88 5.54 -7.65 11.65
CA LEU A 88 4.11 -7.96 11.57
C LEU A 88 3.51 -7.22 10.38
N LEU A 89 2.95 -7.95 9.41
CA LEU A 89 2.35 -7.39 8.21
C LEU A 89 0.81 -7.40 8.29
N GLY A 90 0.19 -6.26 8.09
CA GLY A 90 -1.24 -6.13 7.86
C GLY A 90 -1.56 -6.18 6.37
N VAL A 91 -2.50 -7.03 5.99
CA VAL A 91 -3.00 -7.19 4.61
C VAL A 91 -4.53 -7.11 4.62
N GLU A 92 -5.10 -6.45 3.61
CA GLU A 92 -6.57 -6.27 3.49
C GLU A 92 -7.28 -7.61 3.27
N ASP A 93 -6.81 -8.42 2.32
CA ASP A 93 -7.37 -9.75 2.00
C ASP A 93 -6.81 -10.83 2.94
N SER A 94 -7.69 -11.49 3.68
CA SER A 94 -7.34 -12.56 4.63
C SER A 94 -6.81 -13.83 3.96
N LYS A 95 -7.29 -14.19 2.76
CA LYS A 95 -6.77 -15.35 2.01
C LYS A 95 -5.37 -15.06 1.49
N LEU A 96 -5.13 -13.82 1.03
CA LEU A 96 -3.80 -13.39 0.62
C LEU A 96 -2.86 -13.36 1.84
N ALA A 97 -3.34 -12.89 2.99
CA ALA A 97 -2.58 -12.89 4.23
C ALA A 97 -2.07 -14.29 4.60
N THR A 98 -2.91 -15.32 4.49
CA THR A 98 -2.51 -16.71 4.72
C THR A 98 -1.40 -17.15 3.77
N LYS A 99 -1.55 -16.90 2.46
CA LYS A 99 -0.53 -17.28 1.47
C LYS A 99 0.80 -16.55 1.68
N ILE A 100 0.76 -15.27 2.06
CA ILE A 100 1.98 -14.50 2.37
C ILE A 100 2.65 -15.06 3.64
N ASN A 101 1.87 -15.38 4.68
CA ASN A 101 2.39 -15.97 5.90
C ASN A 101 3.15 -17.27 5.62
N GLU A 102 2.52 -18.20 4.90
CA GLU A 102 3.11 -19.48 4.50
C GLU A 102 4.36 -19.32 3.63
N ARG A 103 4.32 -18.40 2.65
CA ARG A 103 5.40 -18.28 1.67
C ARG A 103 6.59 -17.48 2.18
N ASN A 104 6.37 -16.47 3.01
CA ASN A 104 7.42 -15.57 3.51
C ASN A 104 7.88 -15.91 4.92
N ASN A 105 7.23 -16.84 5.62
CA ASN A 105 7.49 -17.21 7.01
C ASN A 105 7.47 -16.00 7.95
N ILE A 106 6.42 -15.17 7.85
CA ILE A 106 6.21 -13.98 8.69
C ILE A 106 4.83 -13.97 9.32
N GLN A 107 4.68 -13.25 10.42
CA GLN A 107 3.36 -13.02 10.99
C GLN A 107 2.59 -12.03 10.11
N VAL A 108 1.46 -12.48 9.57
CA VAL A 108 0.53 -11.65 8.78
C VAL A 108 -0.83 -11.63 9.46
N ILE A 109 -1.45 -10.46 9.53
CA ILE A 109 -2.79 -10.27 10.08
C ILE A 109 -3.69 -9.59 9.05
N SER A 110 -4.95 -9.99 9.04
CA SER A 110 -6.04 -9.30 8.35
C SER A 110 -7.18 -9.22 9.36
N ASN A 111 -7.35 -8.05 9.96
CA ASN A 111 -8.35 -7.77 10.98
C ASN A 111 -8.96 -6.39 10.74
N GLU A 112 -9.99 -6.07 11.53
CA GLU A 112 -10.71 -4.81 11.38
C GLU A 112 -9.82 -3.56 11.48
N LEU A 113 -8.78 -3.58 12.33
CA LEU A 113 -7.83 -2.49 12.42
C LEU A 113 -7.07 -2.28 11.11
N VAL A 114 -6.56 -3.36 10.53
CA VAL A 114 -5.84 -3.33 9.26
C VAL A 114 -6.73 -2.77 8.15
N LEU A 115 -7.98 -3.24 8.07
CA LEU A 115 -8.96 -2.76 7.09
C LEU A 115 -9.20 -1.25 7.23
N GLU A 116 -9.39 -0.77 8.46
CA GLU A 116 -9.68 0.64 8.72
C GLU A 116 -8.48 1.56 8.47
N ILE A 117 -7.26 1.13 8.77
CA ILE A 117 -6.08 1.90 8.41
C ILE A 117 -5.88 1.90 6.89
N ILE A 118 -6.06 0.76 6.22
CA ILE A 118 -5.96 0.68 4.75
C ILE A 118 -7.02 1.56 4.09
N ARG A 119 -8.23 1.65 4.66
CA ARG A 119 -9.28 2.59 4.24
C ARG A 119 -8.78 4.03 4.34
N GLY A 120 -8.14 4.42 5.45
CA GLY A 120 -7.54 5.75 5.61
C GLY A 120 -6.42 6.04 4.61
N ILE A 121 -5.54 5.06 4.36
CA ILE A 121 -4.49 5.17 3.32
C ILE A 121 -5.13 5.43 1.96
N ARG A 122 -6.16 4.65 1.61
CA ARG A 122 -6.88 4.77 0.33
C ARG A 122 -7.56 6.12 0.20
N PHE A 123 -8.24 6.59 1.25
CA PHE A 123 -8.93 7.88 1.30
C PHE A 123 -7.97 9.06 1.00
N HIS A 124 -6.74 8.99 1.52
CA HIS A 124 -5.75 10.05 1.31
C HIS A 124 -4.76 9.78 0.17
N PHE A 125 -4.89 8.68 -0.57
CA PHE A 125 -3.83 8.20 -1.45
C PHE A 125 -3.50 9.17 -2.58
N GLU A 126 -4.52 9.80 -3.18
CA GLU A 126 -4.32 10.76 -4.26
C GLU A 126 -3.46 11.95 -3.81
N LYS A 127 -3.83 12.58 -2.68
CA LYS A 127 -3.06 13.68 -2.09
C LYS A 127 -1.66 13.22 -1.65
N PHE A 128 -1.56 12.01 -1.11
CA PHE A 128 -0.27 11.39 -0.78
C PHE A 128 0.64 11.28 -2.01
N ILE A 129 0.14 10.76 -3.14
CA ILE A 129 0.92 10.62 -4.36
C ILE A 129 1.30 11.97 -4.97
N GLN A 130 0.38 12.94 -5.03
CA GLN A 130 0.69 14.29 -5.51
C GLN A 130 1.85 14.91 -4.72
N ASN A 131 1.81 14.82 -3.39
CA ASN A 131 2.90 15.26 -2.53
C ASN A 131 4.18 14.45 -2.78
N PHE A 132 4.07 13.13 -2.88
CA PHE A 132 5.20 12.23 -3.10
C PHE A 132 5.95 12.52 -4.41
N VAL A 133 5.21 12.85 -5.48
CA VAL A 133 5.77 13.24 -6.79
C VAL A 133 6.36 14.65 -6.73
N ASN A 134 5.64 15.61 -6.15
CA ASN A 134 6.06 17.02 -6.11
C ASN A 134 7.29 17.26 -5.24
N PHE A 135 7.41 16.58 -4.09
CA PHE A 135 8.55 16.72 -3.18
C PHE A 135 9.73 15.79 -3.53
N GLY A 136 9.76 15.27 -4.77
CA GLY A 136 10.58 14.16 -5.24
C GLY A 136 11.96 14.01 -4.59
N LEU A 137 12.04 13.13 -3.58
CA LEU A 137 13.30 12.59 -3.09
C LEU A 137 13.69 11.36 -3.92
N ARG A 138 14.62 11.59 -4.88
CA ARG A 138 15.55 10.66 -5.55
C ARG A 138 15.19 10.06 -6.91
N LYS A 139 16.27 9.82 -7.67
CA LYS A 139 16.46 9.41 -9.09
C LYS A 139 15.53 8.33 -9.68
N ASN A 140 14.76 7.59 -8.88
CA ASN A 140 13.86 6.53 -9.37
C ASN A 140 12.40 6.97 -9.56
N LEU A 141 12.06 8.22 -9.21
CA LEU A 141 10.69 8.75 -9.26
C LEU A 141 10.25 9.22 -10.64
N ASN A 142 11.17 9.48 -11.58
CA ASN A 142 10.80 9.92 -12.94
C ASN A 142 9.92 8.88 -13.65
N ASN A 143 10.26 7.58 -13.51
CA ASN A 143 9.47 6.50 -14.10
C ASN A 143 8.11 6.35 -13.41
N VAL A 144 8.03 6.65 -12.11
CA VAL A 144 6.79 6.59 -11.33
C VAL A 144 5.87 7.74 -11.71
N ALA A 145 6.41 8.96 -11.83
CA ALA A 145 5.67 10.12 -12.29
C ALA A 145 5.18 9.92 -13.73
N PHE A 146 6.05 9.44 -14.63
CA PHE A 146 5.65 9.11 -16.00
C PHE A 146 4.57 8.04 -16.05
N PHE A 147 4.72 6.95 -15.29
CA PHE A 147 3.73 5.87 -15.24
C PHE A 147 2.40 6.30 -14.59
N PHE A 148 2.45 7.16 -13.56
CA PHE A 148 1.27 7.74 -12.94
C PHE A 148 0.52 8.66 -13.91
N LEU A 149 1.24 9.51 -14.64
CA LEU A 149 0.67 10.37 -15.68
C LEU A 149 0.07 9.54 -16.82
N SER A 150 0.79 8.53 -17.31
CA SER A 150 0.28 7.66 -18.40
C SER A 150 -0.99 6.92 -17.99
N ILE A 151 -1.06 6.45 -16.74
CA ILE A 151 -2.28 5.84 -16.19
C ILE A 151 -3.41 6.88 -16.10
N GLN A 152 -3.16 8.08 -15.59
CA GLN A 152 -4.18 9.12 -15.51
C GLN A 152 -4.72 9.52 -16.89
N ASP A 153 -3.87 9.58 -17.89
CA ASP A 153 -4.26 9.91 -19.26
C ASP A 153 -5.10 8.79 -19.90
N GLU A 154 -4.73 7.52 -19.72
CA GLU A 154 -5.55 6.38 -20.14
C GLU A 154 -6.93 6.36 -19.46
N PHE A 155 -7.00 6.61 -18.15
CA PHE A 155 -8.27 6.67 -17.40
C PHE A 155 -9.17 7.86 -17.81
N LYS A 156 -8.58 8.98 -18.23
CA LYS A 156 -9.33 10.11 -18.80
C LYS A 156 -9.90 9.76 -20.19
N LEU A 157 -9.11 9.08 -21.02
CA LEU A 157 -9.54 8.64 -22.36
C LEU A 157 -10.67 7.62 -22.30
N SER A 158 -10.69 6.72 -21.31
CA SER A 158 -11.76 5.72 -21.15
C SER A 158 -13.09 6.27 -20.63
N LYS A 159 -13.09 7.45 -20.00
CA LYS A 159 -14.33 8.13 -19.52
C LYS A 159 -15.01 9.00 -20.58
N ASN A 160 -14.31 9.30 -21.68
CA ASN A 160 -14.81 10.12 -22.79
C ASN A 160 -15.24 9.28 -24.01
N ARG A 161 -15.40 7.98 -23.84
CA ARG A 161 -16.01 7.04 -24.80
C ARG A 161 -17.25 6.43 -24.17
#